data_AF-A0A536XPL1-F1
#
_entry.id   AF-A0A536XPL1-F1
#
_cell.length_a   1.000
_cell.length_b   1.000
_cell.length_c   1.000
_cell.angle_alpha   90.00
_cell.angle_beta   90.00
_cell.angle_gamma   90.00
#
_symmetry.space_group_name_H-M   'P 1'
#
loop_
_entity.id
_entity.type
_entity.pdbx_description
1 polymer ?
#
loop_
_entity_poly.entity_id
_entity_poly.type
_entity_poly.pdbx_seq_one_letter_code
_entity_poly.pdbx_strand_id
1 'polypeptide(L)'
;RSVSFEEMLEMAGAGSKVLQIRSVEFAGKYRVPTRVLSSLTDPAIPVAEEGRSGTLITFEEDPHMAMEKAVISGVAFNRDEAKITVHDVPDRPGIAYAILGPIADANIDVDVIVQNVGHDGMTDLSFTVHRTDYAKAIKLLKSQVQPHIKCRDVTGDDRIAKVSIVGLGMRSHAGIAAQMFRTLAEEGINIQMISTSEIKITVVIEEKYTELAVRVLHKAFELEQG
;
A
#
# COMPACT_ATOMS: atom_id res chain seq x y z
N ARG A 1 8.73 -8.31 -20.17
CA ARG A 1 7.78 -8.57 -19.06
C ARG A 1 6.60 -7.62 -19.18
N SER A 2 5.45 -8.00 -18.65
CA SER A 2 4.26 -7.15 -18.67
C SER A 2 3.60 -7.11 -17.29
N VAL A 3 3.00 -5.97 -16.96
CA VAL A 3 2.17 -5.75 -15.77
C VAL A 3 0.89 -5.08 -16.20
N SER A 4 -0.19 -5.28 -15.45
CA SER A 4 -1.44 -4.59 -15.76
C SER A 4 -1.39 -3.12 -15.30
N PHE A 5 -2.25 -2.29 -15.87
CA PHE A 5 -2.47 -0.94 -15.34
C PHE A 5 -2.93 -0.95 -13.88
N GLU A 6 -3.76 -1.92 -13.48
CA GLU A 6 -4.28 -2.05 -12.12
C GLU A 6 -3.15 -2.34 -11.12
N GLU A 7 -2.26 -3.28 -11.48
CA GLU A 7 -1.09 -3.62 -10.67
C GLU A 7 -0.11 -2.45 -10.57
N MET A 8 0.13 -1.75 -11.68
CA MET A 8 1.03 -0.61 -11.68
C MET A 8 0.49 0.55 -10.83
N LEU A 9 -0.82 0.81 -10.87
CA LEU A 9 -1.45 1.82 -10.02
C LEU A 9 -1.32 1.46 -8.54
N GLU A 10 -1.57 0.19 -8.19
CA GLU A 10 -1.46 -0.29 -6.81
C GLU A 10 -0.02 -0.26 -6.30
N MET A 11 0.96 -0.65 -7.13
CA MET A 11 2.38 -0.57 -6.79
C MET A 11 2.84 0.89 -6.63
N ALA A 12 2.42 1.78 -7.52
CA ALA A 12 2.77 3.20 -7.44
C ALA A 12 2.16 3.85 -6.18
N GLY A 13 0.91 3.53 -5.85
CA GLY A 13 0.26 3.98 -4.61
C GLY A 13 0.88 3.40 -3.34
N ALA A 14 1.42 2.17 -3.39
CA ALA A 14 2.05 1.52 -2.25
C ALA A 14 3.51 1.98 -1.97
N GLY A 15 4.09 2.82 -2.84
CA GLY A 15 5.42 3.41 -2.64
C GLY A 15 6.43 3.18 -3.76
N SER A 16 6.05 2.53 -4.88
CA SER A 16 6.93 2.43 -6.05
C SER A 16 7.15 3.81 -6.68
N LYS A 17 8.40 4.30 -6.67
CA LYS A 17 8.77 5.64 -7.16
C LYS A 17 9.18 5.69 -8.63
N VAL A 18 8.80 4.69 -9.44
CA VAL A 18 9.21 4.58 -10.85
C VAL A 18 8.34 5.43 -11.78
N LEU A 19 7.03 5.49 -11.55
CA LEU A 19 6.09 6.24 -12.37
C LEU A 19 5.20 7.14 -11.50
N GLN A 20 4.86 8.31 -12.04
CA GLN A 20 3.84 9.17 -11.44
C GLN A 20 2.46 8.54 -11.61
N ILE A 21 1.73 8.37 -10.51
CA ILE A 21 0.40 7.71 -10.48
C ILE A 21 -0.53 8.31 -11.54
N ARG A 22 -0.61 9.65 -11.62
CA ARG A 22 -1.43 10.37 -12.61
C ARG A 22 -1.11 10.02 -14.06
N SER A 23 0.15 9.72 -14.38
CA SER A 23 0.55 9.31 -15.72
C SER A 23 0.01 7.92 -16.06
N VAL A 24 0.05 7.00 -15.09
CA VAL A 24 -0.49 5.64 -15.25
C VAL A 24 -2.00 5.67 -15.36
N GLU A 25 -2.69 6.48 -14.54
CA GLU A 25 -4.14 6.70 -14.63
C GLU A 25 -4.54 7.20 -16.01
N PHE A 26 -3.82 8.18 -16.55
CA PHE A 26 -4.12 8.76 -17.85
C PHE A 26 -3.90 7.75 -18.99
N ALA A 27 -2.75 7.05 -18.97
CA ALA A 27 -2.45 6.01 -19.96
C ALA A 27 -3.51 4.90 -19.95
N GLY A 28 -3.94 4.44 -18.77
CA GLY A 28 -5.02 3.47 -18.61
C GLY A 28 -6.36 3.99 -19.13
N LYS A 29 -6.74 5.23 -18.79
CA LYS A 29 -8.00 5.84 -19.22
C LYS A 29 -8.15 5.91 -20.73
N TYR A 30 -7.07 6.25 -21.45
CA TYR A 30 -7.08 6.37 -22.90
C TYR A 30 -6.63 5.10 -23.62
N ARG A 31 -6.45 4.00 -22.89
CA ARG A 31 -5.97 2.70 -23.41
C ARG A 31 -4.68 2.83 -24.23
N VAL A 32 -3.70 3.56 -23.71
CA VAL A 32 -2.38 3.76 -24.33
C VAL A 32 -1.38 2.84 -23.62
N PRO A 33 -0.94 1.72 -24.23
CA PRO A 33 0.10 0.88 -23.65
C PRO A 33 1.38 1.70 -23.43
N THR A 34 2.01 1.52 -22.28
CA THR A 34 3.21 2.27 -21.91
C THR A 34 4.34 1.30 -21.58
N ARG A 35 5.57 1.65 -21.94
CA ARG A 35 6.74 0.81 -21.66
C ARG A 35 7.74 1.61 -20.83
N VAL A 36 8.16 1.04 -19.71
CA VAL A 36 9.22 1.59 -18.88
C VAL A 36 10.54 0.96 -19.33
N LEU A 37 11.46 1.81 -19.76
CA LEU A 37 12.78 1.45 -20.27
C LEU A 37 13.87 2.11 -19.40
N SER A 38 15.07 1.53 -19.43
CA SER A 38 16.24 2.13 -18.82
C SER A 38 16.89 3.10 -19.80
N SER A 39 17.35 4.27 -19.32
CA SER A 39 18.18 5.17 -20.13
C SER A 39 19.65 4.72 -20.23
N LEU A 40 20.02 3.64 -19.54
CA LEU A 40 21.37 3.09 -19.50
C LEU A 40 21.60 1.99 -20.55
N THR A 41 20.59 1.63 -21.33
CA THR A 41 20.76 0.72 -22.47
C THR A 41 21.54 1.39 -23.59
N ASP A 42 22.26 0.58 -24.38
CA ASP A 42 23.05 1.08 -25.50
C ASP A 42 22.14 1.84 -26.49
N PRO A 43 22.42 3.12 -26.83
CA PRO A 43 21.61 3.90 -27.77
C PRO A 43 21.54 3.30 -29.18
N ALA A 44 22.46 2.38 -29.53
CA ALA A 44 22.52 1.72 -30.82
C ALA A 44 21.71 0.40 -30.87
N ILE A 45 21.04 -0.01 -29.79
CA ILE A 45 20.22 -1.22 -29.85
C ILE A 45 19.11 -1.07 -30.91
N PRO A 46 18.80 -2.13 -31.68
CA PRO A 46 17.71 -2.09 -32.63
C PRO A 46 16.38 -1.80 -31.92
N VAL A 47 15.54 -0.93 -32.50
CA VAL A 47 14.22 -0.57 -31.96
C VAL A 47 13.33 -1.80 -31.71
N ALA A 48 13.46 -2.84 -32.55
CA ALA A 48 12.72 -4.09 -32.38
C ALA A 48 13.18 -4.90 -31.15
N GLU A 49 14.42 -4.72 -30.71
CA GLU A 49 14.97 -5.32 -29.49
C GLU A 49 14.61 -4.48 -28.26
N GLU A 50 14.78 -3.16 -28.35
CA GLU A 50 14.35 -2.22 -27.30
C GLU A 50 12.84 -2.32 -27.02
N GLY A 51 12.03 -2.44 -28.07
CA GLY A 51 10.57 -2.60 -27.96
C GLY A 51 10.12 -3.87 -27.25
N ARG A 52 11.03 -4.83 -27.01
CA ARG A 52 10.79 -6.06 -26.22
C ARG A 52 11.44 -6.02 -24.84
N SER A 53 12.27 -5.03 -24.54
CA SER A 53 12.96 -4.87 -23.26
C SER A 53 12.11 -4.12 -22.22
N GLY A 54 12.59 -4.08 -20.98
CA GLY A 54 11.90 -3.41 -19.88
C GLY A 54 10.51 -4.00 -19.56
N THR A 55 9.65 -3.14 -19.02
CA THR A 55 8.32 -3.53 -18.51
C THR A 55 7.22 -2.86 -19.32
N LEU A 56 6.38 -3.68 -19.95
CA LEU A 56 5.17 -3.23 -20.64
C LEU A 56 4.02 -3.11 -19.63
N ILE A 57 3.36 -1.97 -19.60
CA ILE A 57 2.12 -1.74 -18.85
C ILE A 57 0.98 -1.77 -19.87
N THR A 58 0.11 -2.76 -19.76
CA THR A 58 -1.00 -3.01 -20.69
C THR A 58 -2.24 -3.53 -19.95
N PHE A 59 -3.28 -3.95 -20.68
CA PHE A 59 -4.51 -4.52 -20.13
C PHE A 59 -4.43 -6.04 -20.02
N GLU A 60 -5.21 -6.62 -19.10
CA GLU A 60 -5.28 -8.08 -18.94
C GLU A 60 -5.73 -8.83 -20.19
N GLU A 61 -6.55 -8.19 -21.02
CA GLU A 61 -7.09 -8.73 -22.27
C GLU A 61 -6.04 -8.79 -23.41
N ASP A 62 -4.86 -8.22 -23.20
CA ASP A 62 -3.78 -8.19 -24.18
C ASP A 62 -3.19 -9.60 -24.37
N PRO A 63 -3.11 -10.12 -25.62
CA PRO A 63 -2.48 -11.41 -25.91
C PRO A 63 -1.06 -11.54 -25.35
N HIS A 64 -0.35 -10.42 -25.22
CA HIS A 64 1.01 -10.37 -24.67
C HIS A 64 1.09 -10.62 -23.15
N MET A 65 -0.03 -10.56 -22.42
CA MET A 65 -0.11 -10.84 -20.98
C MET A 65 -0.38 -12.33 -20.65
N ALA A 66 -0.82 -13.13 -21.61
CA ALA A 66 -1.42 -14.45 -21.35
C ALA A 66 -0.43 -15.60 -21.09
N MET A 67 0.88 -15.41 -21.28
CA MET A 67 1.82 -16.54 -21.36
C MET A 67 2.53 -16.92 -20.05
N GLU A 68 2.73 -16.00 -19.09
CA GLU A 68 3.33 -16.30 -17.76
C GLU A 68 2.84 -15.29 -16.71
N LYS A 69 1.69 -15.55 -16.06
CA LYS A 69 1.23 -14.69 -14.95
C LYS A 69 1.98 -15.08 -13.68
N ALA A 70 2.93 -14.24 -13.24
CA ALA A 70 3.39 -14.29 -11.86
C ALA A 70 2.19 -14.04 -10.92
N VAL A 71 2.05 -14.84 -9.86
CA VAL A 71 0.89 -14.72 -8.95
C VAL A 71 0.93 -13.39 -8.19
N ILE A 72 2.15 -12.97 -7.85
CA ILE A 72 2.48 -11.64 -7.31
C ILE A 72 3.36 -10.94 -8.34
N SER A 73 3.05 -9.68 -8.62
CA SER A 73 3.77 -8.84 -9.58
C SER A 73 4.85 -7.99 -8.93
N GLY A 74 4.73 -7.70 -7.63
CA GLY A 74 5.76 -6.97 -6.91
C GLY A 74 5.53 -6.84 -5.41
N VAL A 75 6.59 -6.44 -4.72
CA VAL A 75 6.56 -5.97 -3.34
C VAL A 75 6.89 -4.49 -3.33
N ALA A 76 6.05 -3.68 -2.69
CA ALA A 76 6.25 -2.26 -2.50
C ALA A 76 6.34 -1.94 -1.00
N PHE A 77 6.98 -0.83 -0.65
CA PHE A 77 7.04 -0.38 0.73
C PHE A 77 7.05 1.15 0.82
N ASN A 78 6.58 1.67 1.95
CA ASN A 78 6.67 3.09 2.29
C ASN A 78 7.06 3.26 3.76
N ARG A 79 8.09 4.07 4.02
CA ARG A 79 8.57 4.42 5.37
C ARG A 79 8.07 5.79 5.84
N ASP A 80 7.60 6.64 4.93
CA ASP A 80 7.23 8.04 5.21
C ASP A 80 5.80 8.14 5.79
N GLU A 81 5.47 7.25 6.72
CA GLU A 81 4.14 7.07 7.31
C GLU A 81 4.22 7.14 8.84
N ALA A 82 3.11 7.56 9.44
CA ALA A 82 2.87 7.48 10.86
C ALA A 82 1.47 6.92 11.11
N LYS A 83 1.35 6.02 12.07
CA LYS A 83 0.07 5.46 12.52
C LYS A 83 -0.50 6.33 13.63
N ILE A 84 -1.80 6.57 13.58
CA ILE A 84 -2.57 7.18 14.65
C ILE A 84 -3.75 6.28 14.98
N THR A 85 -3.99 6.04 16.27
CA THR A 85 -5.11 5.25 16.78
C THR A 85 -5.91 6.09 17.76
N VAL A 86 -7.21 6.21 17.50
CA VAL A 86 -8.19 6.82 18.40
C VAL A 86 -8.93 5.67 19.11
N HIS A 87 -8.75 5.59 20.43
CA HIS A 87 -9.19 4.46 21.24
C HIS A 87 -10.58 4.68 21.86
N ASP A 88 -11.36 3.61 21.95
CA ASP A 88 -12.70 3.59 22.56
C ASP A 88 -13.60 4.70 22.01
N VAL A 89 -13.77 4.76 20.69
CA VAL A 89 -14.72 5.66 20.05
C VAL A 89 -16.11 5.03 20.01
N PRO A 90 -17.20 5.79 20.26
CA PRO A 90 -18.54 5.25 20.20
C PRO A 90 -18.86 4.66 18.82
N ASP A 91 -19.38 3.44 18.75
CA ASP A 91 -19.76 2.79 17.50
C ASP A 91 -21.16 3.24 17.07
N ARG A 92 -21.23 4.46 16.53
CA ARG A 92 -22.46 5.07 16.02
C ARG A 92 -22.20 5.89 14.76
N PRO A 93 -23.21 6.09 13.90
CA PRO A 93 -23.08 6.91 12.71
C PRO A 93 -22.50 8.30 12.99
N GLY A 94 -21.55 8.73 12.15
CA GLY A 94 -20.93 10.06 12.22
C GLY A 94 -19.62 10.15 13.00
N ILE A 95 -19.21 9.13 13.75
CA ILE A 95 -17.97 9.18 14.56
C ILE A 95 -16.72 9.18 13.69
N ALA A 96 -16.66 8.37 12.63
CA ALA A 96 -15.57 8.43 11.66
C ALA A 96 -15.43 9.83 11.03
N TYR A 97 -16.54 10.49 10.71
CA TYR A 97 -16.54 11.87 10.20
C TYR A 97 -16.07 12.87 11.27
N ALA A 98 -16.50 12.72 12.52
CA ALA A 98 -16.05 13.57 13.62
C ALA A 98 -14.53 13.47 13.87
N ILE A 99 -13.92 12.36 13.50
CA ILE A 99 -12.46 12.14 13.59
C ILE A 99 -11.75 12.66 12.35
N LEU A 100 -12.17 12.22 11.16
CA LEU A 100 -11.46 12.49 9.90
C LEU A 100 -11.81 13.83 9.26
N GLY A 101 -13.00 14.39 9.54
CA GLY A 101 -13.42 15.70 9.04
C GLY A 101 -12.43 16.82 9.42
N PRO A 102 -12.10 16.97 10.72
CA PRO A 102 -11.11 17.96 11.16
C PRO A 102 -9.70 17.72 10.60
N ILE A 103 -9.33 16.47 10.32
CA ILE A 103 -8.05 16.10 9.67
C ILE A 103 -8.04 16.58 8.21
N ALA A 104 -9.15 16.35 7.49
CA ALA A 104 -9.33 16.84 6.12
C ALA A 104 -9.37 18.37 6.06
N ASP A 105 -10.07 19.04 6.97
CA ASP A 105 -10.11 20.51 7.07
C ASP A 105 -8.72 21.12 7.33
N ALA A 106 -7.83 20.35 7.97
CA ALA A 106 -6.44 20.72 8.18
C ALA A 106 -5.53 20.41 6.97
N ASN A 107 -6.09 19.91 5.87
CA ASN A 107 -5.39 19.49 4.65
C ASN A 107 -4.28 18.46 4.95
N ILE A 108 -4.63 17.45 5.75
CA ILE A 108 -3.76 16.31 6.05
C ILE A 108 -4.30 15.10 5.29
N ASP A 109 -3.47 14.53 4.43
CA ASP A 109 -3.84 13.35 3.65
C ASP A 109 -3.79 12.10 4.54
N VAL A 110 -4.86 11.32 4.48
CA VAL A 110 -5.01 10.03 5.15
C VAL A 110 -4.91 8.93 4.11
N ASP A 111 -4.12 7.90 4.40
CA ASP A 111 -3.92 6.77 3.49
C ASP A 111 -4.71 5.53 3.90
N VAL A 112 -4.20 4.73 4.86
CA VAL A 112 -4.92 3.55 5.33
C VAL A 112 -5.86 3.95 6.44
N ILE A 113 -7.12 3.48 6.39
CA ILE A 113 -8.08 3.55 7.51
C ILE A 113 -8.45 2.12 7.89
N VAL A 114 -8.27 1.77 9.16
CA VAL A 114 -8.62 0.47 9.73
C VAL A 114 -9.53 0.68 10.93
N GLN A 115 -10.75 0.18 10.82
CA GLN A 115 -11.70 0.07 11.92
C GLN A 115 -12.20 -1.37 11.93
N ASN A 116 -12.03 -2.07 13.05
CA ASN A 116 -12.60 -3.39 13.22
C ASN A 116 -13.95 -3.29 13.94
N VAL A 117 -14.70 -4.39 13.97
CA VAL A 117 -15.92 -4.49 14.77
C VAL A 117 -15.58 -4.26 16.25
N GLY A 118 -16.30 -3.33 16.87
CA GLY A 118 -16.12 -2.97 18.27
C GLY A 118 -16.65 -4.01 19.26
N HIS A 119 -16.41 -3.76 20.54
CA HIS A 119 -17.04 -4.46 21.66
C HIS A 119 -17.72 -3.44 22.58
N ASP A 120 -18.81 -3.83 23.24
CA ASP A 120 -19.56 -2.96 24.16
C ASP A 120 -20.00 -1.60 23.56
N GLY A 121 -20.24 -1.56 22.24
CA GLY A 121 -20.61 -0.33 21.52
C GLY A 121 -19.48 0.68 21.37
N MET A 122 -18.23 0.26 21.58
CA MET A 122 -17.02 1.05 21.37
C MET A 122 -16.08 0.33 20.40
N THR A 123 -15.33 1.09 19.61
CA THR A 123 -14.31 0.55 18.69
C THR A 123 -13.08 1.42 18.68
N ASP A 124 -12.00 0.92 18.08
CA ASP A 124 -10.80 1.70 17.80
C ASP A 124 -10.78 2.05 16.31
N LEU A 125 -10.41 3.30 16.01
CA LEU A 125 -10.19 3.75 14.65
C LEU A 125 -8.71 4.08 14.48
N SER A 126 -8.03 3.29 13.67
CA SER A 126 -6.63 3.53 13.30
C SER A 126 -6.55 4.05 11.88
N PHE A 127 -5.63 4.98 11.63
CA PHE A 127 -5.33 5.43 10.29
C PHE A 127 -3.86 5.84 10.15
N THR A 128 -3.38 5.96 8.92
CA THR A 128 -2.03 6.44 8.63
C THR A 128 -2.05 7.78 7.91
N VAL A 129 -1.03 8.59 8.20
CA VAL A 129 -0.76 9.88 7.57
C VAL A 129 0.71 9.96 7.22
N HIS A 130 1.08 10.90 6.37
CA HIS A 130 2.49 11.21 6.15
C HIS A 130 3.20 11.59 7.45
N ARG A 131 4.43 11.10 7.62
CA ARG A 131 5.24 11.37 8.83
C ARG A 131 5.39 12.86 9.13
N THR A 132 5.43 13.69 8.08
CA THR A 132 5.51 15.16 8.19
C THR A 132 4.27 15.79 8.85
N ASP A 133 3.11 15.18 8.69
CA ASP A 133 1.84 15.68 9.23
C ASP A 133 1.49 15.10 10.60
N TYR A 134 2.22 14.07 11.04
CA TYR A 134 1.98 13.34 12.28
C TYR A 134 1.80 14.26 13.51
N ALA A 135 2.75 15.16 13.74
CA ALA A 135 2.72 16.05 14.91
C ALA A 135 1.51 16.99 14.88
N LYS A 136 1.13 17.46 13.70
CA LYS A 136 -0.04 18.32 13.47
C LYS A 136 -1.34 17.53 13.71
N ALA A 137 -1.43 16.33 13.16
CA ALA A 137 -2.58 15.44 13.30
C ALA A 137 -2.83 15.06 14.77
N ILE A 138 -1.82 14.58 15.49
CA ILE A 138 -1.94 14.22 16.91
C ILE A 138 -2.38 15.41 17.76
N LYS A 139 -1.79 16.59 17.55
CA LYS A 139 -2.16 17.80 18.29
C LYS A 139 -3.63 18.18 18.04
N LEU A 140 -4.06 18.11 16.78
CA LEU A 140 -5.44 18.42 16.40
C LEU A 140 -6.41 17.44 17.06
N LEU A 141 -6.15 16.13 16.95
CA LEU A 141 -7.02 15.10 17.52
C LEU A 141 -7.15 15.24 19.04
N LYS A 142 -6.04 15.45 19.75
CA LYS A 142 -6.05 15.58 21.21
C LYS A 142 -6.75 16.86 21.69
N SER A 143 -6.59 17.97 20.97
CA SER A 143 -7.14 19.27 21.39
C SER A 143 -8.59 19.51 20.98
N GLN A 144 -9.03 18.98 19.83
CA GLN A 144 -10.34 19.28 19.25
C GLN A 144 -11.26 18.06 19.21
N VAL A 145 -10.75 16.92 18.75
CA VAL A 145 -11.58 15.72 18.51
C VAL A 145 -11.85 14.97 19.81
N GLN A 146 -10.81 14.60 20.56
CA GLN A 146 -10.91 13.79 21.78
C GLN A 146 -11.91 14.36 22.79
N PRO A 147 -11.93 15.68 23.11
CA PRO A 147 -12.93 16.25 24.02
C PRO A 147 -14.36 16.19 23.47
N HIS A 148 -14.53 16.25 22.14
CA HIS A 148 -15.83 16.28 21.48
C HIS A 148 -16.46 14.90 21.39
N ILE A 149 -15.68 13.89 20.98
CA ILE A 149 -16.16 12.51 20.81
C ILE A 149 -16.11 11.70 22.12
N LYS A 150 -15.40 12.21 23.14
CA LYS A 150 -15.18 11.56 24.45
C LYS A 150 -14.51 10.18 24.35
N CYS A 151 -13.55 10.05 23.44
CA CYS A 151 -12.74 8.83 23.31
C CYS A 151 -11.72 8.74 24.45
N ARG A 152 -11.28 7.51 24.77
CA ARG A 152 -10.36 7.27 25.90
C ARG A 152 -9.01 7.95 25.66
N ASP A 153 -8.40 7.67 24.50
CA ASP A 153 -7.05 8.14 24.20
C ASP A 153 -6.82 8.29 22.70
N VAL A 154 -5.80 9.06 22.35
CA VAL A 154 -5.24 9.15 20.99
C VAL A 154 -3.76 8.84 21.07
N THR A 155 -3.35 7.71 20.53
CA THR A 155 -1.95 7.27 20.48
C THR A 155 -1.43 7.36 19.06
N GLY A 156 -0.12 7.51 18.91
CA GLY A 156 0.50 7.48 17.60
C GLY A 156 1.89 6.86 17.64
N ASP A 157 2.34 6.40 16.47
CA ASP A 157 3.64 5.81 16.22
C ASP A 157 4.15 6.29 14.87
N ASP A 158 5.23 7.09 14.87
CA ASP A 158 5.87 7.63 13.69
C ASP A 158 7.02 6.76 13.16
N ARG A 159 7.25 5.59 13.76
CA ARG A 159 8.33 4.64 13.41
C ARG A 159 7.77 3.35 12.81
N ILE A 160 6.83 3.51 11.89
CA ILE A 160 6.22 2.42 11.15
C ILE A 160 6.65 2.42 9.69
N ALA A 161 6.47 1.28 9.04
CA ALA A 161 6.52 1.15 7.60
C ALA A 161 5.35 0.32 7.09
N LYS A 162 4.86 0.66 5.91
CA LYS A 162 3.92 -0.17 5.14
C LYS A 162 4.72 -1.06 4.21
N VAL A 163 4.38 -2.34 4.15
CA VAL A 163 4.92 -3.29 3.17
C VAL A 163 3.74 -3.97 2.49
N SER A 164 3.71 -3.92 1.17
CA SER A 164 2.59 -4.39 0.36
C SER A 164 3.05 -5.41 -0.66
N ILE A 165 2.28 -6.48 -0.82
CA ILE A 165 2.38 -7.36 -1.99
C ILE A 165 1.24 -7.02 -2.95
N VAL A 166 1.53 -6.96 -4.25
CA VAL A 166 0.57 -6.59 -5.30
C VAL A 166 0.60 -7.63 -6.41
N GLY A 167 -0.56 -8.10 -6.86
CA GLY A 167 -0.67 -8.96 -8.03
C GLY A 167 -2.09 -9.41 -8.32
N LEU A 168 -2.45 -9.44 -9.61
CA LEU A 168 -3.76 -9.92 -10.06
C LEU A 168 -4.02 -11.39 -9.70
N GLY A 169 -2.95 -12.19 -9.57
CA GLY A 169 -3.03 -13.60 -9.20
C GLY A 169 -3.70 -13.83 -7.85
N MET A 170 -3.75 -12.82 -6.98
CA MET A 170 -4.44 -12.87 -5.68
C MET A 170 -5.94 -13.16 -5.79
N ARG A 171 -6.61 -12.75 -6.89
CA ARG A 171 -8.04 -13.03 -7.12
C ARG A 171 -8.35 -14.52 -7.27
N SER A 172 -7.38 -15.29 -7.76
CA SER A 172 -7.60 -16.68 -8.20
C SER A 172 -6.79 -17.71 -7.41
N HIS A 173 -5.90 -17.27 -6.52
CA HIS A 173 -5.02 -18.15 -5.74
C HIS A 173 -5.26 -17.95 -4.24
N ALA A 174 -5.79 -18.99 -3.60
CA ALA A 174 -5.89 -19.03 -2.15
C ALA A 174 -4.49 -19.20 -1.52
N GLY A 175 -4.32 -18.72 -0.28
CA GLY A 175 -3.12 -18.95 0.52
C GLY A 175 -2.03 -17.88 0.42
N ILE A 176 -2.18 -16.86 -0.44
CA ILE A 176 -1.21 -15.77 -0.58
C ILE A 176 -1.02 -14.98 0.72
N ALA A 177 -2.13 -14.61 1.38
CA ALA A 177 -2.07 -13.94 2.68
C ALA A 177 -1.38 -14.82 3.75
N ALA A 178 -1.72 -16.12 3.77
CA ALA A 178 -1.13 -17.06 4.71
C ALA A 178 0.39 -17.22 4.50
N GLN A 179 0.84 -17.27 3.25
CA GLN A 179 2.26 -17.29 2.90
C GLN A 179 2.97 -16.01 3.35
N MET A 180 2.39 -14.83 3.08
CA MET A 180 2.94 -13.54 3.53
C MET A 180 3.09 -13.49 5.06
N PHE A 181 2.05 -13.84 5.79
CA PHE A 181 2.07 -13.79 7.26
C PHE A 181 3.02 -14.82 7.86
N ARG A 182 3.08 -16.04 7.29
CA ARG A 182 4.05 -17.05 7.70
C ARG A 182 5.49 -16.57 7.50
N THR A 183 5.80 -16.03 6.33
CA THR A 183 7.15 -15.51 6.01
C THR A 183 7.58 -14.40 6.96
N LEU A 184 6.69 -13.48 7.31
CA LEU A 184 6.99 -12.42 8.28
C LEU A 184 7.16 -12.98 9.70
N ALA A 185 6.33 -13.96 10.09
CA ALA A 185 6.40 -14.59 11.40
C ALA A 185 7.69 -15.40 11.61
N GLU A 186 8.18 -16.10 10.59
CA GLU A 186 9.44 -16.85 10.62
C GLU A 186 10.66 -15.97 10.91
N GLU A 187 10.60 -14.69 10.51
CA GLU A 187 11.62 -13.68 10.80
C GLU A 187 11.36 -12.88 12.08
N GLY A 188 10.31 -13.22 12.84
CA GLY A 188 9.93 -12.51 14.07
C GLY A 188 9.38 -11.09 13.85
N ILE A 189 8.86 -10.79 12.67
CA ILE A 189 8.31 -9.47 12.32
C ILE A 189 6.84 -9.41 12.76
N ASN A 190 6.55 -8.61 13.78
CA ASN A 190 5.19 -8.41 14.25
C ASN A 190 4.38 -7.51 13.31
N ILE A 191 3.16 -7.94 12.96
CA ILE A 191 2.22 -7.18 12.13
C ILE A 191 1.32 -6.35 13.05
N GLN A 192 1.31 -5.03 12.86
CA GLN A 192 0.52 -4.10 13.67
C GLN A 192 -0.85 -3.80 13.07
N MET A 193 -0.93 -3.71 11.74
CA MET A 193 -2.19 -3.51 11.01
C MET A 193 -2.14 -4.28 9.70
N ILE A 194 -3.30 -4.69 9.21
CA ILE A 194 -3.49 -5.34 7.92
C ILE A 194 -4.56 -4.56 7.17
N SER A 195 -4.31 -4.25 5.91
CA SER A 195 -5.29 -3.70 4.97
C SER A 195 -5.19 -4.43 3.64
N THR A 196 -6.31 -4.67 2.97
CA THR A 196 -6.37 -5.44 1.72
C THR A 196 -7.26 -4.76 0.70
N SER A 197 -6.86 -4.80 -0.57
CA SER A 197 -7.74 -4.65 -1.73
C SER A 197 -7.90 -6.01 -2.42
N GLU A 198 -8.54 -6.07 -3.58
CA GLU A 198 -8.69 -7.32 -4.34
C GLU A 198 -7.35 -7.92 -4.80
N ILE A 199 -6.35 -7.07 -5.00
CA ILE A 199 -5.06 -7.45 -5.62
C ILE A 199 -3.85 -6.93 -4.82
N LYS A 200 -4.07 -6.48 -3.58
CA LYS A 200 -3.02 -5.94 -2.70
C LYS A 200 -3.28 -6.35 -1.26
N ILE A 201 -2.26 -6.82 -0.56
CA ILE A 201 -2.25 -6.90 0.91
C ILE A 201 -1.15 -5.98 1.40
N THR A 202 -1.49 -5.08 2.32
CA THR A 202 -0.58 -4.17 3.00
C THR A 202 -0.53 -4.52 4.48
N VAL A 203 0.68 -4.71 5.00
CA VAL A 203 0.94 -4.83 6.44
C VAL A 203 1.67 -3.59 6.94
N VAL A 204 1.35 -3.19 8.17
CA VAL A 204 2.11 -2.17 8.89
C VAL A 204 2.98 -2.84 9.93
N ILE A 205 4.29 -2.55 9.89
CA ILE A 205 5.32 -3.14 10.74
C ILE A 205 6.18 -2.03 11.35
N GLU A 206 7.02 -2.36 12.34
CA GLU A 206 8.04 -1.41 12.81
C GLU A 206 9.04 -1.11 11.68
N GLU A 207 9.40 0.17 11.50
CA GLU A 207 10.23 0.64 10.39
C GLU A 207 11.59 -0.09 10.30
N LYS A 208 12.17 -0.48 11.44
CA LYS A 208 13.46 -1.19 11.50
C LYS A 208 13.46 -2.53 10.74
N TYR A 209 12.29 -3.13 10.53
CA TYR A 209 12.15 -4.41 9.82
C TYR A 209 11.89 -4.26 8.32
N THR A 210 11.79 -3.03 7.79
CA THR A 210 11.38 -2.78 6.40
C THR A 210 12.21 -3.57 5.38
N GLU A 211 13.54 -3.48 5.47
CA GLU A 211 14.44 -4.13 4.50
C GLU A 211 14.40 -5.64 4.61
N LEU A 212 14.33 -6.16 5.84
CA LEU A 212 14.19 -7.58 6.08
C LEU A 212 12.88 -8.10 5.49
N ALA A 213 11.76 -7.45 5.81
CA ALA A 213 10.42 -7.80 5.32
C ALA A 213 10.37 -7.82 3.79
N VAL A 214 10.84 -6.75 3.14
CA VAL A 214 10.85 -6.66 1.67
C VAL A 214 11.68 -7.79 1.06
N ARG A 215 12.88 -8.06 1.59
CA ARG A 215 13.77 -9.10 1.09
C ARG A 215 13.16 -10.50 1.23
N VAL A 216 12.63 -10.84 2.40
CA VAL A 216 12.06 -12.17 2.62
C VAL A 216 10.78 -12.39 1.84
N LEU A 217 9.95 -11.35 1.66
CA LEU A 217 8.78 -11.42 0.80
C LEU A 217 9.16 -11.54 -0.68
N HIS A 218 10.18 -10.80 -1.14
CA HIS A 218 10.72 -10.97 -2.50
C HIS A 218 11.15 -12.41 -2.77
N LYS A 219 11.88 -13.00 -1.82
CA LYS A 219 12.33 -14.39 -1.92
C LYS A 219 11.17 -15.37 -1.85
N ALA A 220 10.24 -15.19 -0.91
CA ALA A 220 9.12 -16.10 -0.69
C ALA A 220 8.16 -16.15 -1.88
N PHE A 221 8.01 -15.06 -2.63
CA PHE A 221 7.20 -14.98 -3.85
C PHE A 221 8.02 -15.12 -5.13
N GLU A 222 9.28 -15.57 -5.04
CA GLU A 222 10.16 -15.88 -6.18
C GLU A 222 10.40 -14.71 -7.15
N LEU A 223 10.34 -13.48 -6.63
CA LEU A 223 10.46 -12.24 -7.41
C LEU A 223 11.91 -11.86 -7.74
N GLU A 224 12.90 -12.67 -7.34
CA GLU A 224 14.32 -12.43 -7.63
C GLU A 224 14.69 -12.75 -9.09
N GLN A 225 13.90 -13.56 -9.78
CA GLN A 225 14.03 -13.80 -11.21
C GLN A 225 13.39 -12.65 -12.01
N GLY A 226 13.42 -11.42 -11.46
CA GLY A 226 12.57 -10.23 -11.64
C GLY A 226 13.16 -9.10 -12.47
#